data_AF-A0A553UU11-F1
#
_entry.id   AF-A0A553UU11-F1
#
_cell.length_a   1.000
_cell.length_b   1.000
_cell.length_c   1.000
_cell.angle_alpha   90.00
_cell.angle_beta   90.00
_cell.angle_gamma   90.00
#
_symmetry.space_group_name_H-M   'P 1'
#
loop_
_entity.id
_entity.type
_entity.pdbx_description
1 polymer ?
#
loop_
_entity_poly.entity_id
_entity_poly.type
_entity_poly.pdbx_seq_one_letter_code
_entity_poly.pdbx_strand_id
1 'polypeptide(L)'
;MKHIHLPLSEPLHARLMQAAQANGTTATQLAREAVEHFLAEQHQAALNAELDAYIAEYAGTAFDLDTELEVAGVELLLSQEP
;
A
#
# COMPACT_ATOMS: atom_id res chain seq x y z
N MET A 1 -4.60 13.61 -22.89
CA MET A 1 -3.70 12.51 -22.47
C MET A 1 -2.26 12.95 -22.70
N LYS A 2 -1.31 12.53 -21.85
CA LYS A 2 0.13 12.73 -22.05
C LYS A 2 0.74 11.40 -22.49
N HIS A 3 1.65 11.42 -23.46
CA HIS A 3 2.25 10.21 -24.02
C HIS A 3 3.71 10.09 -23.58
N ILE A 4 4.12 8.87 -23.25
CA ILE A 4 5.50 8.51 -22.96
C ILE A 4 5.93 7.50 -24.02
N HIS A 5 7.10 7.69 -24.61
CA HIS A 5 7.67 6.69 -25.51
C HIS A 5 8.49 5.70 -24.69
N LEU A 6 7.94 4.49 -24.50
CA LEU A 6 8.59 3.42 -23.76
C LEU A 6 9.07 2.35 -24.75
N PRO A 7 10.36 2.36 -25.16
CA PRO A 7 10.89 1.29 -25.98
C PRO A 7 10.92 -0.01 -25.18
N LEU A 8 10.25 -1.04 -25.70
CA LEU A 8 10.24 -2.38 -25.11
C LEU A 8 11.24 -3.26 -25.85
N SER A 9 11.87 -4.18 -25.12
CA SER A 9 12.56 -5.29 -25.77
C SER A 9 11.56 -6.15 -26.53
N GLU A 10 11.99 -6.76 -27.63
CA GLU A 10 11.13 -7.62 -28.45
C GLU A 10 10.44 -8.74 -27.65
N PRO A 11 11.12 -9.44 -26.71
CA PRO A 11 10.47 -10.44 -25.86
C PRO A 11 9.39 -9.84 -24.95
N LEU A 12 9.62 -8.65 -24.40
CA LEU A 12 8.66 -7.98 -23.52
C LEU A 12 7.43 -7.51 -24.31
N HIS A 13 7.65 -6.95 -25.49
CA HIS A 13 6.57 -6.58 -26.40
C HIS A 13 5.70 -7.80 -26.76
N ALA A 14 6.31 -8.92 -27.15
CA ALA A 14 5.58 -10.14 -27.46
C ALA A 14 4.74 -10.65 -26.28
N ARG A 15 5.31 -10.66 -25.07
CA ARG A 15 4.59 -11.07 -23.85
C ARG A 15 3.42 -10.13 -23.53
N LEU A 16 3.61 -8.83 -23.67
CA LEU A 16 2.53 -7.85 -23.45
C LEU A 16 1.39 -8.05 -24.44
N MET A 17 1.70 -8.26 -25.72
CA MET A 17 0.71 -8.53 -26.76
C MET A 17 -0.07 -9.82 -26.48
N GLN A 18 0.63 -10.90 -26.11
CA GLN A 18 0.00 -12.17 -25.76
C GLN A 18 -0.92 -12.04 -24.54
N ALA A 19 -0.48 -11.34 -23.50
CA ALA A 19 -1.27 -11.11 -22.30
C ALA A 19 -2.51 -10.24 -22.58
N ALA A 20 -2.37 -9.21 -23.41
CA ALA A 20 -3.48 -8.37 -23.83
C ALA A 20 -4.54 -9.18 -24.60
N GLN A 21 -4.09 -10.03 -25.54
CA GLN A 21 -4.96 -10.92 -26.29
C GLN A 21 -5.68 -11.92 -25.37
N ALA A 22 -4.95 -12.56 -24.44
CA ALA A 22 -5.53 -13.53 -23.51
C ALA A 22 -6.62 -12.90 -22.62
N ASN A 23 -6.46 -11.62 -22.26
CA ASN A 23 -7.41 -10.89 -21.43
C ASN A 23 -8.50 -10.15 -22.25
N GLY A 24 -8.48 -10.22 -23.59
CA GLY A 24 -9.44 -9.52 -24.44
C GLY A 24 -9.34 -7.99 -24.39
N THR A 25 -8.17 -7.45 -24.06
CA THR A 25 -7.89 -6.01 -23.90
C THR A 25 -6.79 -5.57 -24.87
N THR A 26 -6.57 -4.26 -24.98
CA THR A 26 -5.46 -3.72 -25.78
C THR A 26 -4.15 -3.73 -24.99
N ALA A 27 -3.02 -3.89 -25.67
CA ALA A 27 -1.70 -3.83 -25.02
C ALA A 27 -1.46 -2.49 -24.30
N THR A 28 -1.98 -1.39 -24.84
CA THR A 28 -1.90 -0.06 -24.20
C THR A 28 -2.71 0.00 -22.92
N GLN A 29 -3.92 -0.57 -22.89
CA GLN A 29 -4.74 -0.60 -21.69
C GLN A 29 -4.09 -1.48 -20.62
N LEU A 30 -3.68 -2.69 -20.98
CA LEU A 30 -3.00 -3.60 -20.05
C LEU A 30 -1.71 -2.98 -19.48
N ALA A 31 -0.91 -2.32 -20.32
CA ALA A 31 0.29 -1.63 -19.86
C ALA A 31 -0.02 -0.47 -18.90
N ARG A 32 -1.10 0.29 -19.17
CA ARG A 32 -1.54 1.37 -18.28
C ARG A 32 -1.94 0.82 -16.91
N GLU A 33 -2.79 -0.20 -16.89
CA GLU A 33 -3.25 -0.84 -15.65
C GLU A 33 -2.08 -1.41 -14.85
N ALA A 34 -1.11 -2.06 -15.53
CA ALA A 34 0.09 -2.56 -14.88
C ALA A 34 0.93 -1.43 -14.24
N VAL A 35 1.09 -0.30 -14.93
CA VAL A 35 1.83 0.87 -14.40
C VAL A 35 1.08 1.49 -13.23
N GLU A 36 -0.24 1.66 -13.32
CA GLU A 36 -1.06 2.19 -12.24
C GLU A 36 -0.97 1.32 -10.99
N HIS A 37 -1.08 0.00 -11.15
CA HIS A 37 -0.96 -0.95 -10.06
C HIS A 37 0.43 -0.90 -9.41
N PHE A 38 1.49 -0.95 -10.23
CA PHE A 38 2.87 -0.87 -9.73
C PHE A 38 3.14 0.42 -8.94
N LEU A 39 2.65 1.57 -9.42
CA LEU A 39 2.82 2.84 -8.72
C LEU A 39 2.03 2.89 -7.41
N ALA A 40 0.82 2.32 -7.38
CA ALA A 40 0.03 2.22 -6.15
C ALA A 40 0.71 1.34 -5.10
N GLU A 41 1.26 0.18 -5.51
CA GLU A 41 2.01 -0.71 -4.61
C GLU A 41 3.26 -0.01 -4.05
N GLN A 42 4.03 0.67 -4.90
CA GLN A 42 5.21 1.42 -4.47
C GLN A 42 4.86 2.53 -3.47
N HIS A 43 3.74 3.23 -3.69
CA HIS A 43 3.27 4.25 -2.76
C HIS A 43 2.86 3.66 -1.42
N GLN A 44 2.09 2.57 -1.42
CA GLN A 44 1.67 1.90 -0.20
C GLN A 44 2.87 1.36 0.59
N ALA A 45 3.86 0.78 -0.11
CA ALA A 45 5.08 0.29 0.53
C ALA A 45 5.88 1.43 1.18
N ALA A 46 6.00 2.58 0.51
CA ALA A 46 6.68 3.75 1.06
C ALA A 46 5.95 4.30 2.30
N LEU A 47 4.62 4.39 2.26
CA LEU A 47 3.81 4.84 3.39
C LEU A 47 3.93 3.89 4.58
N ASN A 48 3.88 2.58 4.34
CA ASN A 48 4.06 1.59 5.41
C ASN A 48 5.46 1.69 6.04
N ALA A 49 6.51 1.88 5.23
CA ALA A 49 7.86 2.05 5.75
C ALA A 49 8.01 3.32 6.62
N GLU A 50 7.36 4.41 6.23
CA GLU A 50 7.32 5.64 7.04
C GLU A 50 6.55 5.44 8.35
N LEU A 51 5.41 4.74 8.29
CA LEU A 51 4.64 4.37 9.46
C LEU A 51 5.43 3.46 10.41
N ASP A 52 6.11 2.44 9.89
CA ASP A 52 6.93 1.53 10.68
C ASP A 52 8.07 2.27 11.38
N ALA A 53 8.70 3.25 10.70
CA ALA A 53 9.71 4.11 11.31
C ALA A 53 9.14 4.97 12.43
N TYR A 54 7.97 5.57 12.22
CA TYR A 54 7.27 6.33 13.25
C TYR A 54 6.92 5.44 14.45
N ILE A 55 6.29 4.29 14.23
CA ILE A 55 5.95 3.36 15.31
C ILE A 55 7.22 2.92 16.06
N ALA A 56 8.31 2.60 15.36
CA ALA A 56 9.56 2.22 16.02
C ALA A 56 10.14 3.33 16.90
N GLU A 57 9.92 4.60 16.54
CA GLU A 57 10.38 5.76 17.33
C GLU A 57 9.47 6.06 18.53
N TYR A 58 8.15 5.91 18.36
CA TYR A 58 7.17 6.40 19.33
C TYR A 58 6.46 5.30 20.14
N ALA A 59 6.50 4.03 19.73
CA ALA A 59 5.87 2.94 20.47
C ALA A 59 6.47 2.79 21.88
N GLY A 60 5.61 2.59 22.87
CA GLY A 60 5.98 2.55 24.28
C GLY A 60 6.40 3.89 24.88
N THR A 61 6.30 4.99 24.13
CA THR A 61 6.51 6.34 24.66
C THR A 61 5.18 6.97 25.10
N ALA A 62 5.21 8.17 25.68
CA ALA A 62 3.99 8.89 26.05
C ALA A 62 3.06 9.22 24.86
N PHE A 63 3.57 9.18 23.62
CA PHE A 63 2.76 9.37 22.41
C PHE A 63 1.98 8.11 21.99
N ASP A 64 2.32 6.95 22.55
CA ASP A 64 1.65 5.66 22.32
C ASP A 64 0.47 5.43 23.28
N LEU A 65 0.44 6.16 24.41
CA LEU A 65 -0.56 6.00 25.45
C LEU A 65 -1.69 7.03 25.30
N ASP A 66 -2.93 6.55 25.16
CA ASP A 66 -4.13 7.37 25.33
C ASP A 66 -4.56 7.34 26.80
N THR A 67 -4.23 8.40 27.53
CA THR A 67 -4.46 8.46 28.99
C THR A 67 -5.95 8.33 29.34
N GLU A 68 -6.85 8.87 28.52
CA GLU A 68 -8.30 8.76 28.78
C GLU A 68 -8.77 7.30 28.60
N LEU A 69 -8.25 6.63 27.57
CA LEU A 69 -8.54 5.22 27.33
C LEU A 69 -7.98 4.31 28.43
N GLU A 70 -6.76 4.54 28.88
CA GLU A 70 -6.13 3.78 29.97
C GLU A 70 -6.93 3.91 31.28
N VAL A 71 -7.37 5.13 31.63
CA VAL A 71 -8.22 5.37 32.80
C VAL A 71 -9.55 4.63 32.68
N ALA A 72 -10.23 4.74 31.53
CA ALA A 72 -11.49 4.03 31.30
C ALA A 72 -11.32 2.50 31.37
N GLY A 73 -10.19 1.98 30.91
CA GLY A 73 -9.84 0.56 31.02
C GLY A 73 -9.72 0.09 32.47
N VAL A 74 -9.02 0.86 33.31
CA VAL A 74 -8.90 0.57 34.75
C VAL A 74 -10.26 0.63 35.44
N GLU A 75 -11.08 1.65 35.16
CA GLU A 75 -12.43 1.77 35.74
C GLU A 75 -13.32 0.57 35.39
N LEU A 76 -13.29 0.12 34.14
CA LEU A 76 -14.03 -1.06 33.71
C LEU A 76 -13.57 -2.32 34.46
N LEU A 77 -12.26 -2.53 34.57
CA LEU A 77 -11.70 -3.69 35.28
C LEU A 77 -12.13 -3.71 36.76
N LEU A 78 -12.08 -2.56 37.43
CA LEU A 78 -12.50 -2.42 38.83
C LEU A 78 -14.01 -2.65 39.02
N SER A 79 -14.83 -2.28 38.02
CA SER A 79 -16.28 -2.52 38.06
C SER A 79 -16.66 -3.99 37.88
N GLN A 80 -15.72 -4.83 37.44
CA GLN A 80 -15.89 -6.26 37.19
C GLN A 80 -15.25 -7.14 38.29
N GLU A 81 -14.53 -6.56 39.24
CA GLU A 81 -14.07 -7.28 40.43
C GLU A 81 -15.27 -7.61 41.36
N PRO A 82 -15.40 -8.86 41.84
CA PRO A 82 -16.57 -9.32 42.61
C PRO A 82 -16.68 -8.77 44.03
#